data_AF-A0A0J5QM57-F1
#
_entry.id   AF-A0A0J5QM57-F1
#
_cell.length_a   1.000
_cell.length_b   1.000
_cell.length_c   1.000
_cell.angle_alpha   90.00
_cell.angle_beta   90.00
_cell.angle_gamma   90.00
#
_symmetry.space_group_name_H-M   'P 1'
#
loop_
_entity.id
_entity.type
_entity.pdbx_description
1 polymer ?
#
loop_
_entity_poly.entity_id
_entity_poly.type
_entity_poly.pdbx_seq_one_letter_code
_entity_poly.pdbx_strand_id
1 'polypeptide(L)'
;MPIARNQILITIDGVKDLSEKGIAFRCRYELVGFTDHGKPRYQCIYLCKGEPEAILVSTRITPYGPEARAAVFHHMAGALQTSSRVR
;
A
#
# COMPACT_ATOMS: atom_id res chain seq x y z
N MET A 1 11.35 10.19 -11.38
CA MET A 1 12.39 9.31 -10.77
C MET A 1 11.97 7.87 -11.00
N PRO A 2 12.84 6.98 -11.52
CA PRO A 2 12.48 5.58 -11.66
C PRO A 2 12.42 4.93 -10.28
N ILE A 3 11.33 4.23 -9.98
CA ILE A 3 11.12 3.49 -8.74
C ILE A 3 12.21 2.40 -8.66
N ALA A 4 12.98 2.39 -7.57
CA ALA A 4 14.05 1.44 -7.35
C ALA A 4 13.52 -0.01 -7.36
N ARG A 5 14.21 -0.87 -8.10
CA ARG A 5 13.84 -2.24 -8.52
C ARG A 5 13.66 -3.29 -7.40
N ASN A 6 13.53 -2.90 -6.13
CA ASN A 6 13.55 -3.85 -4.99
C ASN A 6 12.22 -3.95 -4.25
N GLN A 7 11.13 -3.41 -4.82
CA GLN A 7 9.80 -3.51 -4.22
C GLN A 7 9.01 -4.65 -4.85
N ILE A 8 8.54 -5.59 -4.02
CA ILE A 8 7.62 -6.64 -4.47
C ILE A 8 6.20 -6.07 -4.55
N LEU A 9 5.31 -6.76 -5.25
CA LEU A 9 3.91 -6.34 -5.37
C LEU A 9 3.05 -7.06 -4.33
N ILE A 10 2.16 -6.32 -3.67
CA ILE A 10 1.14 -6.90 -2.78
C ILE A 10 -0.25 -6.38 -3.14
N THR A 11 -1.23 -7.28 -3.19
CA THR A 11 -2.63 -6.93 -3.42
C THR A 11 -3.33 -6.62 -2.09
N ILE A 12 -4.53 -6.06 -2.15
CA ILE A 12 -5.34 -5.85 -0.94
C ILE A 12 -5.65 -7.18 -0.22
N ASP A 13 -5.81 -8.27 -0.97
CA ASP A 13 -6.06 -9.59 -0.38
C ASP A 13 -4.79 -10.16 0.24
N GLY A 14 -3.62 -9.93 -0.35
CA GLY A 14 -2.34 -10.24 0.28
C GLY A 14 -2.14 -9.53 1.63
N VAL A 15 -2.59 -8.27 1.75
CA VAL A 15 -2.56 -7.53 3.03
C VAL A 15 -3.53 -8.12 4.06
N LYS A 16 -4.71 -8.57 3.63
CA LYS A 16 -5.66 -9.26 4.52
C LYS A 16 -5.07 -10.56 5.03
N ASP A 17 -4.46 -11.35 4.15
CA ASP A 17 -3.73 -12.57 4.49
C ASP A 17 -2.66 -12.33 5.56
N LEU A 18 -1.85 -11.26 5.43
CA LEU A 18 -0.86 -10.89 6.44
C LEU A 18 -1.52 -10.63 7.80
N SER A 19 -2.66 -9.94 7.78
CA SER A 19 -3.42 -9.61 9.00
C SER A 19 -4.02 -10.87 9.64
N GLU A 20 -4.61 -11.77 8.85
CA GLU A 20 -5.19 -13.04 9.30
C GLU A 20 -4.13 -14.01 9.85
N LYS A 21 -2.93 -14.01 9.26
CA LYS A 21 -1.78 -14.79 9.73
C LYS A 21 -1.08 -14.16 10.94
N GLY A 22 -1.54 -13.01 11.42
CA GLY A 22 -0.92 -12.30 12.54
C GLY A 22 0.49 -11.77 12.24
N ILE A 23 0.82 -11.59 10.95
CA ILE A 23 2.12 -11.07 10.54
C ILE A 23 2.15 -9.57 10.80
N ALA A 24 3.07 -9.13 11.63
CA ALA A 24 3.26 -7.71 11.90
C ALA A 24 3.86 -7.00 10.68
N PHE A 25 3.20 -5.94 10.23
CA PHE A 25 3.69 -5.06 9.17
C PHE A 25 3.55 -3.60 9.57
N ARG A 26 4.33 -2.73 8.92
CA ARG A 26 4.19 -1.27 8.99
C ARG A 26 3.84 -0.72 7.62
N CYS A 27 3.16 0.42 7.60
CA CYS A 27 2.86 1.14 6.37
C CYS A 27 3.69 2.43 6.29
N ARG A 28 4.38 2.63 5.16
CA ARG A 28 4.98 3.90 4.75
C ARG A 28 4.16 4.48 3.60
N TYR A 29 3.87 5.77 3.68
CA TYR A 29 3.15 6.48 2.64
C TYR A 29 4.08 7.44 1.92
N GLU A 30 4.18 7.30 0.61
CA GLU A 30 4.98 8.19 -0.23
C GLU A 30 4.06 9.04 -1.09
N LEU A 31 4.23 10.37 -1.02
CA LEU A 31 3.47 11.29 -1.84
C LEU A 31 3.91 11.12 -3.30
N VAL A 32 2.99 10.68 -4.16
CA VAL A 32 3.26 10.44 -5.59
C VAL A 32 2.71 11.54 -6.50
N GLY A 33 1.90 12.45 -5.96
CA GLY A 33 1.39 13.60 -6.70
C GLY A 33 0.09 14.12 -6.12
N PHE A 34 -0.63 14.89 -6.92
CA PHE A 34 -1.92 15.45 -6.57
C PHE A 34 -2.96 15.03 -7.63
N THR A 35 -4.23 14.93 -7.25
CA THR A 35 -5.33 14.83 -8.20
C THR A 35 -5.57 16.18 -8.86
N ASP A 36 -6.36 16.21 -9.93
CA ASP A 36 -6.76 17.45 -10.63
C ASP A 36 -7.53 18.42 -9.71
N HIS A 37 -8.08 17.91 -8.60
CA HIS A 37 -8.74 18.70 -7.55
C HIS A 37 -7.81 19.11 -6.41
N GLY A 38 -6.49 19.01 -6.58
CA GLY A 38 -5.49 19.39 -5.59
C GLY A 38 -5.39 18.45 -4.38
N LYS A 39 -6.03 17.27 -4.41
CA LYS A 39 -5.95 16.32 -3.29
C LYS A 39 -4.66 15.50 -3.39
N PRO A 40 -3.87 15.38 -2.33
CA PRO A 40 -2.62 14.62 -2.39
C PRO A 40 -2.89 13.12 -2.56
N ARG A 41 -2.12 12.48 -3.46
CA ARG A 41 -2.14 11.05 -3.77
C ARG A 41 -0.92 10.40 -3.16
N TYR A 42 -1.15 9.32 -2.43
CA TYR A 42 -0.08 8.58 -1.77
C TYR A 42 -0.04 7.14 -2.25
N GLN A 43 1.16 6.64 -2.39
CA GLN A 43 1.43 5.22 -2.55
C GLN A 43 1.65 4.59 -1.19
N CYS A 44 1.02 3.44 -0.96
CA CYS A 44 1.18 2.67 0.27
C CYS A 44 2.24 1.59 0.06
N ILE A 45 3.26 1.60 0.92
CA ILE A 45 4.36 0.64 0.94
C ILE A 45 4.27 -0.11 2.27
N TYR A 46 4.15 -1.42 2.18
CA TYR A 46 4.12 -2.34 3.31
C TYR A 46 5.53 -2.81 3.63
N LEU A 47 5.86 -2.77 4.91
CA LEU A 47 7.16 -3.13 5.45
C LEU A 47 6.96 -4.29 6.42
N CYS A 48 7.31 -5.50 5.98
CA CYS A 48 7.31 -6.71 6.79
C CYS A 48 8.74 -7.01 7.25
N LYS A 49 8.92 -7.42 8.51
CA LYS A 49 10.27 -7.69 9.05
C LYS A 49 10.88 -8.90 8.34
N GLY A 50 12.04 -8.71 7.70
CA GLY A 50 12.76 -9.79 7.00
C GLY A 50 12.32 -10.03 5.56
N GLU A 51 11.33 -9.27 5.08
CA GLU A 51 10.84 -9.33 3.71
C GLU A 51 11.20 -8.04 2.96
N PRO A 52 11.27 -8.06 1.62
CA PRO A 52 11.37 -6.86 0.81
C PRO A 52 10.18 -5.92 1.03
N GLU A 53 10.39 -4.63 0.77
CA GLU A 53 9.29 -3.66 0.78
C GLU A 53 8.24 -4.04 -0.27
N ALA A 54 6.96 -3.97 0.07
CA ALA A 54 5.88 -4.38 -0.81
C ALA A 54 4.97 -3.20 -1.17
N ILE A 55 4.78 -2.96 -2.46
CA ILE A 55 3.95 -1.86 -2.96
C ILE A 55 2.52 -2.34 -3.19
N LEU A 56 1.55 -1.58 -2.68
CA LEU A 56 0.15 -1.94 -2.88
C LEU A 56 -0.25 -1.75 -4.34
N VAL A 57 -0.72 -2.82 -4.97
CA VAL A 57 -1.26 -2.78 -6.34
C VAL A 57 -2.75 -3.10 -6.36
N SER A 58 -3.40 -2.63 -7.42
CA SER A 58 -4.77 -3.02 -7.76
C SER A 58 -4.82 -4.51 -8.09
N THR A 59 -5.93 -5.17 -7.74
CA THR A 59 -6.24 -6.53 -8.19
C THR A 59 -6.68 -6.56 -9.65
N ARG A 60 -7.01 -5.41 -10.25
CA ARG A 60 -7.31 -5.30 -11.68
C ARG A 60 -6.00 -5.20 -12.46
N ILE A 61 -5.69 -6.25 -13.21
CA ILE A 61 -4.58 -6.27 -14.17
C ILE A 61 -5.08 -5.60 -15.45
N THR A 62 -4.37 -4.56 -15.89
CA THR A 62 -4.62 -3.92 -17.19
C THR A 62 -3.68 -4.53 -18.24
N PRO A 63 -3.87 -4.26 -19.54
CA PRO A 63 -2.90 -4.64 -20.58
C PRO A 63 -1.47 -4.12 -20.32
N TYR A 64 -1.32 -3.09 -19.48
CA TYR A 64 -0.05 -2.50 -19.08
C TYR A 64 0.51 -3.08 -17.77
N GLY A 65 -0.14 -4.10 -17.21
CA GLY A 65 0.22 -4.75 -15.95
C GLY A 65 -0.57 -4.25 -14.74
N PRO A 66 -0.16 -4.65 -13.53
CA PRO A 66 -0.77 -4.21 -12.29
C PRO A 66 -0.37 -2.76 -11.97
N GLU A 67 -1.37 -1.91 -11.73
CA GLU A 67 -1.15 -0.51 -11.36
C GLU A 67 -1.04 -0.34 -9.85
N ALA A 68 -0.10 0.50 -9.40
CA ALA A 68 0.00 0.86 -7.99
C ALA A 68 -1.26 1.58 -7.52
N ARG A 69 -1.79 1.16 -6.37
CA ARG A 69 -2.98 1.75 -5.79
C ARG A 69 -2.62 3.03 -5.05
N ALA A 70 -2.96 4.17 -5.63
CA ALA A 70 -2.86 5.46 -4.94
C ALA A 70 -4.09 5.68 -4.05
N ALA A 71 -3.88 5.99 -2.78
CA ALA A 71 -4.93 6.41 -1.87
C ALA A 71 -5.00 7.94 -1.79
N VAL A 72 -6.21 8.48 -1.76
CA VAL A 72 -6.47 9.89 -1.39
C VAL A 72 -6.73 9.92 0.11
N PHE A 73 -6.13 10.86 0.84
CA PHE A 73 -6.11 10.91 2.32
C PHE A 73 -7.46 10.66 3.01
N HIS A 74 -8.58 11.08 2.41
CA HIS A 74 -9.92 10.85 2.97
C HIS A 74 -10.30 9.37 3.16
N HIS A 75 -9.73 8.45 2.37
CA HIS A 75 -9.95 7.00 2.52
C HIS A 75 -9.02 6.34 3.54
N MET A 76 -8.00 7.06 4.05
CA MET A 76 -6.95 6.46 4.91
C MET A 76 -7.35 6.38 6.39
N ALA A 77 -8.31 7.19 6.84
CA ALA A 77 -8.82 7.14 8.21
C ALA A 77 -9.50 5.80 8.55
N GLY A 78 -10.03 5.07 7.56
CA GLY A 78 -10.62 3.74 7.76
C GLY A 78 -9.60 2.59 7.87
N ALA A 79 -8.42 2.73 7.25
CA ALA A 79 -7.37 1.70 7.28
C ALA A 79 -6.46 1.80 8.52
N LEU A 80 -6.41 2.96 9.18
CA LEU A 80 -5.66 3.18 10.42
C LEU A 80 -6.25 2.43 11.63
N GLN A 81 -7.52 2.00 11.57
CA GLN A 81 -8.19 1.33 12.70
C GLN A 81 -7.82 -0.15 12.86
N THR A 82 -7.26 -0.82 11.84
CA THR A 82 -6.96 -2.25 11.93
C THR A 82 -5.54 -2.58 12.39
N SER A 83 -4.61 -1.60 12.38
CA SER A 83 -3.21 -1.83 12.78
C SER A 83 -2.91 -1.49 14.24
N SER A 84 -3.85 -0.89 14.97
CA SER A 84 -3.65 -0.42 16.36
C SER A 84 -4.19 -1.35 17.46
N ARG A 85 -4.70 -2.56 17.15
CA ARG A 85 -4.93 -3.60 18.17
C ARG A 85 -3.64 -4.37 18.46
N VAL A 86 -2.68 -3.66 19.04
CA VAL A 86 -1.73 -4.28 19.97
C VAL A 86 -2.08 -3.75 21.35
N ARG A 87 -3.02 -4.44 22.00
CA ARG A 87 -3.04 -4.80 23.43
C ARG A 87 -4.26 -5.66 23.71
#